data_AF-A0A5B7ZRQ0-F1
#
_entry.id   AF-A0A5B7ZRQ0-F1
#
_cell.length_a   1.000
_cell.length_b   1.000
_cell.length_c   1.000
_cell.angle_alpha   90.00
_cell.angle_beta   90.00
_cell.angle_gamma   90.00
#
_symmetry.space_group_name_H-M   'P 1'
#
loop_
_entity.id
_entity.type
_entity.pdbx_description
1 polymer ?
#
loop_
_entity_poly.entity_id
_entity_poly.type
_entity_poly.pdbx_seq_one_letter_code
_entity_poly.pdbx_strand_id
1 'polypeptide(L)'
;MKILAIAFTLTAITTGCSKQPTPQEESSQFFVGVDTSKLPEPAKSAVSAAEKDIELVLKGRAPACKSEADSAFSDGGSALYKCKYYDLTVMQSIYQIGNAYGVMYGPIVTFPNDYSVSYVRFYSTEALRELKGGR
;
A
#
# COMPACT_ATOMS: atom_id res chain seq x y z
N MET A 1 10.38 -76.24 1.94
CA MET A 1 9.68 -74.94 2.04
C MET A 1 10.37 -74.12 3.10
N LYS A 2 11.01 -72.99 2.74
CA LYS A 2 11.68 -72.07 3.67
C LYS A 2 10.80 -70.83 3.83
N ILE A 3 10.40 -70.53 5.08
CA ILE A 3 9.62 -69.34 5.44
C ILE A 3 10.64 -68.24 5.79
N LEU A 4 10.60 -67.12 5.07
CA LEU A 4 11.44 -65.95 5.29
C LEU A 4 10.65 -64.96 6.16
N ALA A 5 11.12 -64.71 7.38
CA ALA A 5 10.58 -63.69 8.27
C ALA A 5 11.19 -62.32 7.93
N ILE A 6 10.34 -61.32 7.67
CA ILE A 6 10.76 -59.93 7.41
C ILE A 6 10.55 -59.14 8.70
N ALA A 7 11.65 -58.66 9.27
CA ALA A 7 11.67 -57.79 10.44
C ALA A 7 11.29 -56.35 10.05
N PHE A 8 10.30 -55.78 10.74
CA PHE A 8 9.90 -54.38 10.61
C PHE A 8 10.76 -53.52 11.54
N THR A 9 11.66 -52.71 10.98
CA THR A 9 12.38 -51.66 11.71
C THR A 9 11.56 -50.37 11.71
N LEU A 10 11.16 -49.94 12.90
CA LEU A 10 10.45 -48.70 13.19
C LEU A 10 11.44 -47.52 13.16
N THR A 11 11.36 -46.64 12.17
CA THR A 11 12.12 -45.38 12.13
C THR A 11 11.31 -44.26 12.77
N ALA A 12 11.83 -43.72 13.88
CA ALA A 12 11.30 -42.55 14.55
C ALA A 12 11.56 -41.28 13.73
N ILE A 13 10.50 -40.52 13.41
CA ILE A 13 10.59 -39.24 12.71
C ILE A 13 10.77 -38.16 13.76
N THR A 14 11.96 -37.57 13.83
CA THR A 14 12.24 -36.39 14.64
C THR A 14 11.60 -35.16 13.98
N THR A 15 10.58 -34.57 14.61
CA THR A 15 9.99 -33.29 14.20
C THR A 15 10.97 -32.14 14.49
N GLY A 16 11.80 -31.81 13.50
CA GLY A 16 12.59 -30.58 13.52
C GLY A 16 11.70 -29.37 13.21
N CYS A 17 11.64 -28.41 14.13
CA CYS A 17 11.08 -27.09 13.88
C CYS A 17 11.90 -26.37 12.80
N SER A 18 11.44 -26.43 11.55
CA SER A 18 11.93 -25.52 10.51
C SER A 18 11.41 -24.13 10.79
N LYS A 19 12.27 -23.28 11.35
CA LYS A 19 12.05 -21.85 11.51
C LYS A 19 11.98 -21.26 10.10
N GLN A 20 10.77 -21.13 9.56
CA GLN A 20 10.53 -20.53 8.26
C GLN A 20 11.11 -19.11 8.27
N PRO A 21 11.94 -18.72 7.28
CA PRO A 21 12.41 -17.35 7.18
C PRO A 21 11.17 -16.45 7.10
N THR A 22 11.01 -15.58 8.09
CA THR A 22 10.00 -14.52 8.02
C THR A 22 10.28 -13.73 6.73
N PRO A 23 9.30 -13.53 5.83
CA PRO A 23 9.48 -12.64 4.70
C PRO A 23 10.02 -11.32 5.23
N GLN A 24 11.22 -10.93 4.80
CA GLN A 24 11.72 -9.59 5.06
C GLN A 24 10.66 -8.65 4.49
N GLU A 25 10.07 -7.84 5.37
CA GLU A 25 9.20 -6.74 4.99
C GLU A 25 10.04 -5.85 4.07
N GLU A 26 9.87 -6.05 2.76
CA GLU A 26 10.51 -5.24 1.74
C GLU A 26 10.17 -3.80 2.11
N SER A 27 11.17 -2.97 2.41
CA SER A 27 10.89 -1.58 2.74
C SER A 27 10.18 -0.99 1.53
N SER A 28 8.87 -0.80 1.64
CA SER A 28 8.00 -0.34 0.56
C SER A 28 8.18 1.16 0.38
N GLN A 29 9.42 1.56 0.06
CA GLN A 29 9.78 2.94 -0.10
C GLN A 29 9.11 3.45 -1.38
N PHE A 30 8.18 4.39 -1.21
CA PHE A 30 7.42 4.93 -2.33
C PHE A 30 8.29 5.76 -3.27
N PHE A 31 9.21 6.54 -2.70
CA PHE A 31 10.14 7.36 -3.46
C PHE A 31 11.42 6.56 -3.78
N VAL A 32 11.52 6.07 -5.00
CA VAL A 32 12.67 5.29 -5.47
C VAL A 32 13.87 6.21 -5.71
N GLY A 33 15.04 5.81 -5.22
CA GLY A 33 16.30 6.53 -5.42
C GLY A 33 16.49 7.77 -4.54
N VAL A 34 15.56 8.02 -3.60
CA VAL A 34 15.67 9.12 -2.64
C VAL A 34 16.34 8.63 -1.36
N ASP A 35 17.56 9.11 -1.11
CA ASP A 35 18.24 8.92 0.16
C ASP A 35 17.83 10.03 1.14
N THR A 36 16.81 9.74 1.96
CA THR A 36 16.24 10.69 2.93
C THR A 36 17.25 11.18 3.97
N SER A 37 18.33 10.44 4.21
CA SER A 37 19.39 10.84 5.15
C SER A 37 20.24 12.01 4.64
N LYS A 38 20.29 12.19 3.32
CA LYS A 38 21.05 13.25 2.63
C LYS A 38 20.21 14.49 2.33
N LEU A 39 18.91 14.46 2.59
CA LEU A 39 18.04 15.60 2.38
C LEU A 39 18.17 16.62 3.52
N PRO A 40 18.22 17.92 3.23
CA PRO A 40 18.12 18.95 4.25
C PRO A 40 16.68 19.05 4.79
N GLU A 41 16.53 19.69 5.94
CA GLU A 41 15.20 20.16 6.37
C GLU A 41 14.77 21.38 5.53
N PRO A 42 13.47 21.53 5.19
CA PRO A 42 12.34 20.68 5.61
C PRO A 42 12.07 19.47 4.69
N ALA A 43 12.86 19.26 3.63
CA ALA A 43 12.59 18.24 2.62
C ALA A 43 12.60 16.81 3.19
N LYS A 44 13.55 16.51 4.09
CA LYS A 44 13.61 15.23 4.80
C LYS A 44 12.30 14.93 5.55
N SER A 45 11.80 15.90 6.32
CA SER A 45 10.51 15.79 7.01
C SER A 45 9.34 15.65 6.05
N ALA A 46 9.36 16.37 4.92
CA ALA A 46 8.31 16.31 3.90
C ALA A 46 8.20 14.92 3.28
N VAL A 47 9.31 14.35 2.81
CA VAL A 47 9.35 13.00 2.20
C VAL A 47 8.93 11.94 3.21
N SER A 48 9.50 11.98 4.43
CA SER A 48 9.19 10.99 5.47
C SER A 48 7.73 11.03 5.94
N ALA A 49 7.10 12.21 5.94
CA ALA A 49 5.69 12.36 6.27
C ALA A 49 4.80 11.88 5.12
N ALA A 50 5.12 12.27 3.88
CA ALA A 50 4.38 11.85 2.69
C ALA A 50 4.36 10.33 2.54
N GLU A 51 5.49 9.64 2.76
CA GLU A 51 5.55 8.18 2.68
C GLU A 51 4.56 7.49 3.63
N LYS A 52 4.41 7.99 4.86
CA LYS A 52 3.47 7.44 5.84
C LYS A 52 2.02 7.61 5.40
N ASP A 53 1.68 8.79 4.89
CA ASP A 53 0.32 9.06 4.41
C ASP A 53 0.00 8.28 3.14
N ILE A 54 0.96 8.16 2.23
CA ILE A 54 0.87 7.30 1.05
C ILE A 54 0.58 5.86 1.49
N GLU A 55 1.33 5.32 2.44
CA GLU A 55 1.14 3.95 2.92
C GLU A 55 -0.26 3.73 3.49
N LEU A 56 -0.81 4.70 4.23
CA LEU A 56 -2.18 4.67 4.71
C LEU A 56 -3.18 4.59 3.55
N VAL A 57 -3.03 5.46 2.55
CA VAL A 57 -3.92 5.49 1.37
C VAL A 57 -3.84 4.19 0.57
N LEU A 58 -2.63 3.65 0.36
CA LEU A 58 -2.45 2.36 -0.33
C LEU A 58 -3.06 1.19 0.45
N LYS A 59 -3.28 1.33 1.76
CA LYS A 59 -3.99 0.38 2.61
C LYS A 59 -5.50 0.71 2.76
N GLY A 60 -6.04 1.60 1.92
CA GLY A 60 -7.45 1.99 1.93
C GLY A 60 -7.85 2.90 3.10
N ARG A 61 -6.88 3.45 3.84
CA ARG A 61 -7.10 4.28 5.04
C ARG A 61 -6.96 5.76 4.71
N ALA A 62 -7.60 6.60 5.52
CA ALA A 62 -7.39 8.05 5.44
C ALA A 62 -5.96 8.41 5.87
N PRO A 63 -5.35 9.44 5.25
CA PRO A 63 -4.07 9.98 5.69
C PRO A 63 -4.21 10.66 7.07
N ALA A 64 -3.08 10.96 7.71
CA ALA A 64 -3.05 11.62 9.01
C ALA A 64 -3.35 13.12 8.94
N CYS A 65 -3.19 13.76 7.78
CA CYS A 65 -3.55 15.16 7.59
C CYS A 65 -5.06 15.40 7.59
N LYS A 66 -5.44 16.64 7.87
CA LYS A 66 -6.85 17.05 7.88
C LYS A 66 -7.36 17.18 6.45
N SER A 67 -8.55 16.66 6.20
CA SER A 67 -9.30 16.90 4.97
C SER A 67 -9.62 18.38 4.86
N GLU A 68 -9.58 18.92 3.65
CA GLU A 68 -10.16 20.23 3.38
C GLU A 68 -11.69 20.11 3.35
N ALA A 69 -12.36 21.04 4.03
CA ALA A 69 -13.82 21.02 4.23
C ALA A 69 -14.61 21.07 2.92
N ASP A 70 -14.05 21.70 1.88
CA ASP A 70 -14.72 21.91 0.59
C ASP A 70 -14.15 21.04 -0.55
N SER A 71 -13.40 19.99 -0.22
CA SER A 71 -12.75 19.13 -1.23
C SER A 71 -13.66 18.07 -1.86
N ALA A 72 -14.98 18.22 -1.75
CA ALA A 72 -15.93 17.29 -2.33
C ALA A 72 -15.92 17.39 -3.86
N PHE A 73 -15.20 16.49 -4.52
CA PHE A 73 -15.26 16.36 -5.96
C PHE A 73 -16.50 15.56 -6.39
N SER A 74 -17.16 16.01 -7.44
CA SER A 74 -18.26 15.28 -8.11
C SER A 74 -17.75 14.17 -9.02
N ASP A 75 -16.69 13.46 -8.62
CA ASP A 75 -15.99 12.47 -9.45
C ASP A 75 -16.13 11.03 -8.92
N GLY A 76 -16.78 10.83 -7.78
CA GLY A 76 -16.89 9.52 -7.13
C GLY A 76 -16.31 9.46 -5.72
N GLY A 77 -15.69 10.55 -5.24
CA GLY A 77 -15.28 10.70 -3.86
C GLY A 77 -13.79 10.95 -3.66
N SER A 78 -13.11 11.57 -4.63
CA SER A 78 -11.78 12.12 -4.38
C SER A 78 -11.83 13.11 -3.21
N ALA A 79 -10.71 13.29 -2.52
CA ALA A 79 -10.59 14.24 -1.41
C ALA A 79 -9.21 14.91 -1.40
N LEU A 80 -9.17 16.17 -0.98
CA LEU A 80 -7.93 16.93 -0.77
C LEU A 80 -7.61 17.02 0.71
N TYR A 81 -6.33 16.88 1.01
CA TYR A 81 -5.77 17.00 2.34
C TYR A 81 -4.63 18.01 2.30
N LYS A 82 -4.68 19.00 3.21
CA LYS A 82 -3.57 19.92 3.43
C LYS A 82 -2.68 19.37 4.53
N CYS A 83 -1.53 18.88 4.14
CA CYS A 83 -0.52 18.37 5.03
C CYS A 83 0.54 19.45 5.23
N LYS A 84 1.39 19.34 6.25
CA LYS A 84 2.28 20.45 6.66
C LYS A 84 3.26 20.89 5.55
N TYR A 85 3.73 19.94 4.74
CA TYR A 85 4.80 20.14 3.77
C TYR A 85 4.41 19.81 2.33
N TYR A 86 3.21 19.31 2.11
CA TYR A 86 2.70 18.87 0.81
C TYR A 86 1.19 18.88 0.83
N ASP A 87 0.62 18.95 -0.35
CA ASP A 87 -0.79 18.65 -0.57
C ASP A 87 -0.92 17.19 -0.98
N LEU A 88 -1.97 16.53 -0.49
CA LEU A 88 -2.29 15.16 -0.85
C LEU A 88 -3.71 15.09 -1.40
N THR A 89 -3.83 14.61 -2.63
CA THR A 89 -5.12 14.18 -3.18
C THR A 89 -5.21 12.67 -3.03
N VAL A 90 -6.27 12.21 -2.35
CA VAL A 90 -6.68 10.81 -2.44
C VAL A 90 -7.66 10.74 -3.59
N MET A 91 -7.19 10.26 -4.74
CA MET A 91 -8.04 10.08 -5.91
C MET A 91 -9.00 8.92 -5.65
N GLN A 92 -10.29 9.14 -5.93
CA GLN A 92 -11.31 8.11 -6.02
C GLN A 92 -12.32 8.53 -7.08
N SER A 93 -11.99 8.27 -8.33
CA SER A 93 -12.83 8.68 -9.45
C SER A 93 -13.43 7.48 -10.17
N ILE A 94 -14.75 7.51 -10.39
CA ILE A 94 -15.45 6.48 -11.17
C ILE A 94 -14.92 6.51 -12.60
N TYR A 95 -14.51 5.34 -13.10
CA TYR A 95 -13.87 5.23 -14.41
C TYR A 95 -14.32 3.97 -15.14
N GLN A 96 -14.25 4.01 -16.47
CA GLN A 96 -14.58 2.89 -17.34
C GLN A 96 -13.41 2.62 -18.30
N ILE A 97 -12.93 1.36 -18.31
CA ILE A 97 -11.92 0.88 -19.26
C ILE A 97 -12.59 -0.16 -20.17
N GLY A 98 -12.86 0.21 -21.42
CA GLY A 98 -13.64 -0.64 -22.33
C GLY A 98 -15.03 -0.92 -21.77
N ASN A 99 -15.33 -2.17 -21.44
CA ASN A 99 -16.57 -2.61 -20.81
C ASN A 99 -16.46 -2.85 -19.28
N ALA A 100 -15.30 -2.58 -18.68
CA ALA A 100 -15.08 -2.72 -17.24
C ALA A 100 -15.34 -1.40 -16.51
N TYR A 101 -16.25 -1.41 -15.54
CA TYR A 101 -16.52 -0.30 -14.64
C TYR A 101 -15.74 -0.47 -13.34
N GLY A 102 -15.21 0.63 -12.81
CA GLY A 102 -14.47 0.62 -11.58
C GLY A 102 -14.10 2.02 -11.13
N VAL A 103 -13.02 2.11 -10.36
CA VAL A 103 -12.58 3.34 -9.72
C VAL A 103 -11.07 3.48 -9.86
N MET A 104 -10.63 4.65 -10.30
CA MET A 104 -9.24 5.05 -10.19
C MET A 104 -8.98 5.49 -8.75
N TYR A 105 -8.14 4.74 -8.04
CA TYR A 105 -7.85 4.97 -6.62
C TYR A 105 -6.36 5.02 -6.33
N GLY A 106 -5.95 5.99 -5.52
CA GLY A 106 -4.58 6.10 -4.98
C GLY A 106 -4.15 7.52 -4.61
N PRO A 107 -2.96 7.67 -4.01
CA PRO A 107 -2.43 8.97 -3.61
C PRO A 107 -1.81 9.74 -4.78
N ILE A 108 -1.97 11.06 -4.74
CA ILE A 108 -1.25 12.04 -5.56
C ILE A 108 -0.67 13.07 -4.59
N VAL A 109 0.65 13.07 -4.43
CA VAL A 109 1.38 13.99 -3.55
C VAL A 109 1.93 15.15 -4.38
N THR A 110 1.70 16.37 -3.93
CA THR A 110 2.23 17.58 -4.55
C THR A 110 3.06 18.35 -3.53
N PHE A 111 4.38 18.39 -3.72
CA PHE A 111 5.27 19.22 -2.91
C PHE A 111 5.29 20.68 -3.45
N PRO A 112 5.58 21.68 -2.62
CA PRO A 112 5.66 23.07 -3.05
C PRO A 112 6.68 23.28 -4.18
N ASN A 113 6.26 23.93 -5.27
CA ASN A 113 7.07 24.21 -6.46
C ASN A 113 7.57 22.99 -7.25
N ASP A 114 7.10 21.79 -6.92
CA ASP A 114 7.52 20.55 -7.55
C ASP A 114 6.42 19.94 -8.43
N TYR A 115 6.82 18.92 -9.20
CA TYR A 115 5.88 18.05 -9.91
C TYR A 115 5.18 17.09 -8.95
N SER A 116 3.90 16.81 -9.20
CA SER A 116 3.14 15.83 -8.44
C SER A 116 3.67 14.41 -8.69
N VAL A 117 3.75 13.61 -7.64
CA VAL A 117 4.05 12.17 -7.72
C VAL A 117 2.77 11.40 -7.41
N SER A 118 2.38 10.49 -8.30
CA SER A 118 1.13 9.75 -8.20
C SER A 118 1.34 8.25 -8.25
N TYR A 119 0.45 7.53 -7.56
CA TYR A 119 0.34 6.09 -7.65
C TYR A 119 -1.13 5.71 -7.66
N VAL A 120 -1.72 5.75 -8.84
CA VAL A 120 -3.14 5.48 -9.02
C VAL A 120 -3.28 4.17 -9.76
N ARG A 121 -4.17 3.31 -9.27
CA ARG A 121 -4.52 2.03 -9.90
C ARG A 121 -6.01 1.99 -10.17
N PHE A 122 -6.39 1.23 -11.19
CA PHE A 122 -7.78 0.88 -11.42
C PHE A 122 -8.18 -0.27 -10.49
N TYR A 123 -9.30 -0.12 -9.80
CA TYR A 123 -9.92 -1.16 -8.97
C TYR A 123 -11.33 -1.43 -9.48
N SER A 124 -11.75 -2.70 -9.48
CA SER A 124 -13.18 -2.98 -9.50
C SER A 124 -13.83 -2.48 -8.21
N THR A 125 -15.15 -2.30 -8.23
CA THR A 125 -15.91 -1.87 -7.05
C THR A 125 -15.68 -2.79 -5.85
N GLU A 126 -15.64 -4.10 -6.08
CA GLU A 126 -15.44 -5.13 -5.06
C GLU A 126 -14.03 -5.07 -4.48
N ALA A 127 -13.01 -4.95 -5.34
CA ALA A 127 -11.61 -4.88 -4.91
C ALA A 127 -11.36 -3.62 -4.07
N LEU A 128 -11.95 -2.47 -4.45
CA LEU A 128 -11.82 -1.25 -3.66
C LEU A 128 -12.55 -1.37 -2.31
N ARG A 129 -13.72 -2.01 -2.29
CA ARG A 129 -14.48 -2.26 -1.04
C ARG A 129 -13.67 -3.13 -0.08
N GLU A 130 -13.05 -4.19 -0.58
CA GLU A 130 -12.18 -5.08 0.21
C GLU A 130 -10.96 -4.31 0.75
N LEU A 131 -10.30 -3.51 -0.09
CA LEU A 131 -9.16 -2.68 0.32
C LEU A 131 -9.53 -1.74 1.48
N LYS A 132 -10.75 -1.18 1.45
CA LYS A 132 -11.27 -0.26 2.47
C LYS A 132 -11.87 -0.98 3.69
N GLY A 133 -11.82 -2.31 3.75
CA GLY A 133 -12.30 -3.10 4.88
C GLY A 133 -13.82 -3.30 4.93
N GLY A 134 -14.53 -3.08 3.81
CA GLY A 134 -15.96 -3.39 3.71
C GLY A 134 -16.19 -4.90 3.56
N ARG A 135 -16.91 -5.50 4.52
CA ARG A 135 -17.56 -6.81 4.36
C ARG A 135 -18.96 -6.62 3.80
#